data_AF-A0A3B0G6L9-F1
#
_entry.id   AF-A0A3B0G6L9-F1
#
_cell.length_a   1.000
_cell.length_b   1.000
_cell.length_c   1.000
_cell.angle_alpha   90.00
_cell.angle_beta   90.00
_cell.angle_gamma   90.00
#
_symmetry.space_group_name_H-M   'P 1'
#
loop_
_entity.id
_entity.type
_entity.pdbx_description
1 polymer ?
#
loop_
_entity_poly.entity_id
_entity_poly.type
_entity_poly.pdbx_seq_one_letter_code
_entity_poly.pdbx_strand_id
1 'polypeptide(L)'
;MQSVAPGFPLEAYERELTRAMEMAEENRQDGLRRRQLEIEEAKKLDVLNAVFVLYLLNTRYGSHYVEDGLGYIDIQHELGSTFSSREIETAKHKADDVIEYASNLVWRSWDGPHLQELRAKFSEYSDNNLSAAIGHAYWLNR
;
A
#
# COMPACT_ATOMS: atom_id res chain seq x y z
N MET A 1 22.60 23.65 -34.85
CA MET A 1 22.10 23.02 -33.61
C MET A 1 20.74 23.61 -33.31
N GLN A 2 19.67 22.82 -33.46
CA GLN A 2 18.30 23.27 -33.18
C GLN A 2 18.08 23.26 -31.67
N SER A 3 17.51 24.34 -31.15
CA SER A 3 17.04 24.43 -29.77
C SER A 3 15.88 23.44 -29.56
N VAL A 4 15.97 22.59 -28.54
CA VAL A 4 14.91 21.64 -28.20
C VAL A 4 13.66 22.35 -27.65
N ALA A 5 13.81 23.61 -27.18
CA ALA A 5 12.73 24.57 -26.94
C ALA A 5 13.22 26.01 -27.20
N PRO A 6 12.44 26.91 -27.84
CA PRO A 6 12.88 28.29 -28.06
C PRO A 6 13.17 29.00 -26.73
N GLY A 7 14.38 29.53 -26.56
CA GLY A 7 14.78 30.29 -25.38
C GLY A 7 15.38 29.49 -24.22
N PHE A 8 15.51 28.16 -24.34
CA PHE A 8 16.16 27.33 -23.31
C PHE A 8 17.53 26.84 -23.82
N PRO A 9 18.65 27.20 -23.16
CA PRO A 9 19.97 26.70 -23.53
C PRO A 9 20.02 25.17 -23.41
N LEU A 10 20.53 24.50 -24.45
CA LEU A 10 20.61 23.02 -24.48
C LEU A 10 21.33 22.45 -23.26
N GLU A 11 22.45 23.05 -22.84
CA GLU A 11 23.21 22.62 -21.65
C GLU A 11 22.40 22.76 -20.35
N ALA A 12 21.53 23.77 -20.26
CA ALA A 12 20.66 23.93 -19.10
C ALA A 12 19.56 22.86 -19.08
N TYR A 13 19.00 22.55 -20.26
CA TYR A 13 18.03 21.45 -20.42
C TYR A 13 18.65 20.10 -20.06
N GLU A 14 19.84 19.78 -20.57
CA GLU A 14 20.52 18.51 -20.30
C GLU A 14 20.84 18.35 -18.81
N ARG A 15 21.31 19.40 -18.12
CA ARG A 15 21.56 19.36 -16.67
C ARG A 15 20.29 19.12 -15.86
N GLU A 16 19.20 19.83 -16.17
CA GLU A 16 17.92 19.64 -15.48
C GLU A 16 17.33 18.26 -15.76
N LEU A 17 17.47 17.75 -16.99
CA LEU A 17 17.05 16.40 -17.34
C LEU A 17 17.85 15.34 -16.55
N THR A 18 19.18 15.46 -16.51
CA THR A 18 20.03 14.55 -15.71
C THR A 18 19.64 14.58 -14.23
N ARG A 19 19.47 15.77 -13.65
CA ARG A 19 19.04 15.93 -12.26
C ARG A 19 17.67 15.30 -12.01
N ALA A 20 16.70 15.52 -12.90
CA ALA A 20 15.38 14.93 -12.77
C ALA A 20 15.43 13.39 -12.83
N MET A 21 16.28 12.83 -13.70
CA MET A 21 16.50 11.38 -13.78
C MET A 21 17.16 10.83 -12.52
N GLU A 22 18.17 11.50 -11.96
CA GLU A 22 18.82 11.12 -10.70
C GLU A 22 17.82 11.11 -9.54
N MET A 23 17.02 12.19 -9.39
CA MET A 23 15.99 12.27 -8.37
C MET A 23 14.90 11.19 -8.55
N ALA A 24 14.52 10.87 -9.78
CA ALA A 24 13.56 9.81 -10.07
C ALA A 24 14.11 8.44 -9.63
N GLU A 25 15.37 8.15 -9.92
CA GLU A 25 16.02 6.90 -9.51
C GLU A 25 16.19 6.81 -7.98
N GLU A 26 16.61 7.89 -7.32
CA GLU A 26 16.68 7.94 -5.85
C GLU A 26 15.32 7.65 -5.20
N ASN A 27 14.26 8.31 -5.69
CA ASN A 27 12.91 8.08 -5.20
C ASN A 27 12.45 6.63 -5.41
N ARG A 28 12.80 6.03 -6.56
CA ARG A 28 12.50 4.62 -6.86
C ARG A 28 13.19 3.67 -5.88
N GLN A 29 14.49 3.89 -5.63
CA GLN A 29 15.27 3.09 -4.67
C GLN A 29 14.75 3.21 -3.24
N ASP A 30 14.39 4.43 -2.83
CA ASP A 30 13.80 4.68 -1.51
C ASP A 30 12.43 4.00 -1.36
N GLY A 31 11.61 4.03 -2.42
CA GLY A 31 10.35 3.30 -2.49
C GLY A 31 10.54 1.79 -2.32
N LEU A 32 11.49 1.20 -3.05
CA LEU A 32 11.82 -0.23 -2.96
C LEU A 32 12.29 -0.61 -1.55
N ARG A 33 13.16 0.21 -0.95
CA ARG A 33 13.64 0.00 0.42
C ARG A 33 12.50 0.07 1.43
N ARG A 34 11.63 1.08 1.32
CA ARG A 34 10.48 1.23 2.21
C ARG A 34 9.53 0.05 2.10
N ARG A 35 9.20 -0.39 0.88
CA ARG A 35 8.37 -1.56 0.64
C ARG A 35 8.96 -2.81 1.31
N GLN A 36 10.26 -3.05 1.14
CA GLN A 36 10.91 -4.20 1.77
C GLN A 36 10.82 -4.14 3.30
N LEU A 37 11.05 -2.96 3.90
CA LEU A 37 10.92 -2.78 5.34
C LEU A 37 9.48 -3.05 5.81
N GLU A 38 8.47 -2.52 5.11
CA GLU A 38 7.06 -2.76 5.43
C GLU A 38 6.69 -4.26 5.34
N ILE A 39 7.23 -4.98 4.35
CA ILE A 39 7.05 -6.44 4.23
C ILE A 39 7.71 -7.18 5.41
N GLU A 40 8.95 -6.83 5.75
CA GLU A 40 9.67 -7.47 6.86
C GLU A 40 9.02 -7.18 8.22
N GLU A 41 8.44 -5.99 8.42
CA GLU A 41 7.65 -5.71 9.62
C GLU A 41 6.35 -6.51 9.64
N ALA A 42 5.66 -6.66 8.49
CA ALA A 42 4.44 -7.46 8.41
C ALA A 42 4.69 -8.93 8.77
N LYS A 43 5.84 -9.50 8.38
CA LYS A 43 6.25 -10.87 8.72
C LYS A 43 6.40 -11.14 10.22
N LYS A 44 6.54 -10.10 11.05
CA LYS A 44 6.66 -10.22 12.52
C LYS A 44 5.30 -10.27 13.23
N LEU A 45 4.21 -10.05 12.51
CA LEU A 45 2.84 -10.04 13.04
C LEU A 45 2.25 -11.46 13.01
N ASP A 46 1.12 -11.66 13.69
CA ASP A 46 0.30 -12.85 13.48
C ASP A 46 -0.31 -12.84 12.07
N VAL A 47 -0.75 -14.02 11.60
CA VAL A 47 -1.19 -14.22 10.22
C VAL A 47 -2.32 -13.27 9.78
N LEU A 48 -3.25 -12.91 10.66
CA LEU A 48 -4.36 -12.02 10.31
C LEU A 48 -3.85 -10.61 10.06
N ASN A 49 -3.06 -10.08 11.00
CA ASN A 49 -2.52 -8.73 10.89
C ASN A 49 -1.45 -8.63 9.79
N ALA A 50 -0.64 -9.68 9.57
CA ALA A 50 0.35 -9.73 8.50
C ALA A 50 -0.31 -9.68 7.11
N VAL A 51 -1.28 -10.56 6.85
CA VAL A 51 -2.00 -10.58 5.56
C VAL A 51 -2.71 -9.25 5.31
N PHE A 52 -3.33 -8.67 6.32
CA PHE A 52 -4.03 -7.40 6.20
C PHE A 52 -3.10 -6.24 5.83
N VAL A 53 -1.94 -6.15 6.48
CA VAL A 53 -0.93 -5.13 6.14
C VAL A 53 -0.48 -5.30 4.69
N LEU A 54 -0.09 -6.51 4.28
CA LEU A 54 0.37 -6.75 2.91
C LEU A 54 -0.72 -6.49 1.86
N TYR A 55 -1.99 -6.77 2.19
CA TYR A 55 -3.12 -6.42 1.34
C TYR A 55 -3.22 -4.91 1.12
N LEU A 56 -3.15 -4.11 2.19
CA LEU A 56 -3.18 -2.64 2.07
C LEU A 56 -1.94 -2.08 1.36
N LEU A 57 -0.78 -2.74 1.47
CA LEU A 57 0.38 -2.39 0.65
C LEU A 57 0.10 -2.66 -0.83
N ASN A 58 -0.59 -3.75 -1.18
CA ASN A 58 -0.98 -4.04 -2.56
C ASN A 58 -1.96 -3.02 -3.13
N THR A 59 -2.86 -2.46 -2.33
CA THR A 59 -3.73 -1.38 -2.80
C THR A 59 -2.96 -0.07 -3.00
N ARG A 60 -1.95 0.21 -2.15
CA ARG A 60 -1.06 1.37 -2.30
C ARG A 60 -0.13 1.26 -3.52
N TYR A 61 0.48 0.09 -3.74
CA TYR A 61 1.54 -0.10 -4.74
C TYR A 61 1.08 -0.75 -6.05
N GLY A 62 -0.15 -1.27 -6.10
CA GLY A 62 -0.63 -2.18 -7.14
C GLY A 62 -0.50 -1.67 -8.58
N SER A 63 -1.27 -0.65 -8.96
CA SER A 63 -1.36 -0.22 -10.37
C SER A 63 -0.47 0.98 -10.73
N HIS A 64 -0.21 1.88 -9.78
CA HIS A 64 0.44 3.16 -10.06
C HIS A 64 1.97 3.11 -10.07
N TYR A 65 2.59 2.05 -9.54
CA TYR A 65 4.04 1.97 -9.34
C TYR A 65 4.68 0.73 -10.00
N VAL A 66 4.00 0.12 -10.97
CA VAL A 66 4.53 -1.05 -11.69
C VAL A 66 5.80 -0.69 -12.45
N GLU A 67 5.84 0.48 -13.09
CA GLU A 67 7.01 0.98 -13.84
C GLU A 67 8.22 1.25 -12.93
N ASP A 68 7.97 1.50 -11.65
CA ASP A 68 9.00 1.70 -10.62
C ASP A 68 9.52 0.38 -10.00
N GLY A 69 8.98 -0.77 -10.42
CA GLY A 69 9.31 -2.10 -9.89
C GLY A 69 8.63 -2.43 -8.55
N LEU A 70 7.67 -1.61 -8.12
CA LEU A 70 6.99 -1.72 -6.82
C LEU A 70 5.70 -2.53 -6.84
N GLY A 71 5.32 -3.11 -7.99
CA GLY A 71 4.02 -3.75 -8.24
C GLY A 71 3.58 -4.83 -7.23
N TYR A 72 2.56 -5.60 -7.59
CA TYR A 72 1.88 -6.49 -6.64
C TYR A 72 2.82 -7.41 -5.81
N ILE A 73 2.61 -7.45 -4.50
CA ILE A 73 3.25 -8.34 -3.51
C ILE A 73 2.51 -9.66 -3.51
N ASP A 74 3.22 -10.75 -3.79
CA ASP A 74 2.70 -12.10 -3.61
C ASP A 74 2.69 -12.47 -2.12
N ILE A 75 1.55 -12.27 -1.47
CA ILE A 75 1.34 -12.58 -0.05
C ILE A 75 1.63 -14.06 0.25
N GLN A 76 1.32 -14.96 -0.69
CA GLN A 76 1.56 -16.40 -0.51
C GLN A 76 3.06 -16.69 -0.48
N HIS A 77 3.82 -16.04 -1.36
CA HIS A 77 5.27 -16.14 -1.39
C HIS A 77 5.90 -15.57 -0.13
N GLU A 78 5.53 -14.35 0.26
CA GLU A 78 6.15 -13.64 1.38
C GLU A 78 5.89 -14.31 2.73
N LEU A 79 4.68 -14.85 2.94
CA LEU A 79 4.28 -15.41 4.24
C LEU A 79 4.35 -16.94 4.30
N GLY A 80 4.50 -17.62 3.16
CA GLY A 80 4.41 -19.08 3.05
C GLY A 80 5.53 -19.85 3.76
N SER A 81 6.62 -19.19 4.15
CA SER A 81 7.67 -19.78 4.98
C SER A 81 7.31 -19.85 6.46
N THR A 82 6.34 -19.02 6.91
CA THR A 82 5.95 -18.88 8.31
C THR A 82 4.56 -19.46 8.58
N PHE A 83 3.62 -19.27 7.64
CA PHE A 83 2.24 -19.70 7.78
C PHE A 83 1.83 -20.66 6.67
N SER A 84 0.91 -21.57 6.98
CA SER A 84 0.39 -22.49 5.97
C SER A 84 -0.49 -21.76 4.95
N SER A 85 -0.59 -22.30 3.73
CA SER A 85 -1.45 -21.73 2.69
C SER A 85 -2.91 -21.60 3.14
N ARG A 86 -3.39 -22.52 3.97
CA ARG A 86 -4.76 -22.47 4.50
C ARG A 86 -4.95 -21.31 5.47
N GLU A 87 -3.98 -21.04 6.35
CA GLU A 87 -4.04 -19.91 7.27
C GLU A 87 -4.01 -18.58 6.52
N ILE A 88 -3.12 -18.46 5.53
CA ILE A 88 -3.02 -17.27 4.68
C ILE A 88 -4.34 -17.02 3.93
N GLU A 89 -4.93 -18.04 3.32
CA GLU A 89 -6.17 -17.88 2.58
C GLU A 89 -7.36 -17.53 3.48
N THR A 90 -7.43 -18.14 4.66
CA THR A 90 -8.43 -17.79 5.67
C THR A 90 -8.28 -16.34 6.12
N ALA A 91 -7.04 -15.89 6.33
CA ALA A 91 -6.76 -14.52 6.72
C ALA A 91 -7.07 -13.51 5.62
N LYS A 92 -6.89 -13.87 4.33
CA LYS A 92 -7.30 -13.02 3.20
C LYS A 92 -8.81 -12.81 3.19
N HIS A 93 -9.60 -13.88 3.31
CA HIS A 93 -11.06 -13.76 3.37
C HIS A 93 -11.51 -12.87 4.53
N LYS A 94 -10.91 -13.03 5.71
CA LYS A 94 -11.20 -12.14 6.86
C LYS A 94 -10.80 -10.69 6.60
N ALA A 95 -9.69 -10.45 5.89
CA ALA A 95 -9.28 -9.11 5.53
C ALA A 95 -10.27 -8.46 4.54
N ASP A 96 -10.75 -9.21 3.56
CA ASP A 96 -11.79 -8.76 2.63
C ASP A 96 -13.08 -8.38 3.38
N ASP A 97 -13.52 -9.20 4.35
CA ASP A 97 -14.69 -8.90 5.18
C ASP A 97 -14.55 -7.57 5.94
N VAL A 98 -13.36 -7.30 6.50
CA VAL A 98 -13.07 -6.04 7.23
C VAL A 98 -13.13 -4.85 6.27
N ILE A 99 -12.52 -4.98 5.09
CA ILE A 99 -12.44 -3.90 4.10
C ILE A 99 -13.82 -3.59 3.51
N GLU A 100 -14.59 -4.62 3.18
CA GLU A 100 -15.97 -4.46 2.71
C GLU A 100 -16.83 -3.80 3.79
N TYR A 101 -16.70 -4.23 5.04
CA TYR A 101 -17.44 -3.62 6.13
C TYR A 101 -17.06 -2.16 6.35
N ALA A 102 -15.76 -1.85 6.40
CA ALA A 102 -15.26 -0.48 6.53
C ALA A 102 -15.75 0.42 5.37
N SER A 103 -15.75 -0.10 4.15
CA SER A 103 -16.24 0.62 2.95
C SER A 103 -17.72 0.95 3.05
N ASN A 104 -18.55 -0.03 3.44
CA ASN A 104 -19.98 0.17 3.69
C ASN A 104 -20.24 1.16 4.82
N LEU A 105 -19.41 1.14 5.85
CA LEU A 105 -19.54 1.98 7.02
C LEU A 105 -19.27 3.45 6.70
N VAL A 106 -18.15 3.72 6.03
CA VAL A 106 -17.75 5.07 5.57
C VAL A 106 -18.77 5.62 4.57
N TRP A 107 -19.29 4.79 3.66
CA TRP A 107 -20.34 5.20 2.72
C TRP A 107 -21.60 5.71 3.43
N ARG A 108 -22.00 5.07 4.54
CA ARG A 108 -23.23 5.40 5.28
C ARG A 108 -23.13 6.67 6.13
N SER A 109 -21.93 7.01 6.60
CA SER A 109 -21.69 8.17 7.43
C SER A 109 -20.23 8.56 7.30
N TRP A 110 -19.94 9.79 6.91
CA TRP A 110 -18.57 10.27 6.79
C TRP A 110 -17.98 10.77 8.13
N ASP A 111 -18.81 11.02 9.15
CA ASP A 111 -18.42 11.71 10.40
C ASP A 111 -18.54 10.84 11.68
N GLY A 112 -18.66 9.51 11.54
CA GLY A 112 -19.01 8.61 12.66
C GLY A 112 -17.81 8.01 13.42
N PRO A 113 -18.00 7.48 14.65
CA PRO A 113 -16.96 6.78 15.41
C PRO A 113 -16.70 5.36 14.86
N HIS A 114 -16.26 5.28 13.60
CA HIS A 114 -16.13 4.04 12.83
C HIS A 114 -15.19 3.00 13.45
N LEU A 115 -14.16 3.44 14.17
CA LEU A 115 -13.19 2.56 14.79
C LEU A 115 -13.81 1.70 15.91
N GLN A 116 -14.73 2.26 16.70
CA GLN A 116 -15.37 1.51 17.78
C GLN A 116 -16.27 0.40 17.23
N GLU A 117 -16.99 0.68 16.15
CA GLU A 117 -17.86 -0.29 15.49
C GLU A 117 -17.04 -1.42 14.83
N LEU A 118 -15.96 -1.06 14.12
CA LEU A 118 -15.03 -2.05 13.58
C LEU A 118 -14.39 -2.90 14.69
N ARG A 119 -13.97 -2.27 15.81
CA ARG A 119 -13.40 -3.00 16.94
C ARG A 119 -14.39 -3.98 17.56
N ALA A 120 -15.66 -3.60 17.67
CA ALA A 120 -16.71 -4.47 18.19
C ALA A 120 -16.96 -5.69 17.29
N LYS A 121 -16.83 -5.52 15.96
CA LYS A 121 -17.09 -6.59 14.99
C LYS A 121 -15.87 -7.46 14.69
N PHE A 122 -14.67 -6.87 14.70
CA PHE A 122 -13.42 -7.49 14.25
C PHE A 122 -12.32 -7.34 15.31
N SER A 123 -12.61 -7.80 16.54
CA SER A 123 -11.71 -7.66 17.70
C SER A 123 -10.37 -8.41 17.57
N GLU A 124 -10.24 -9.27 16.56
CA GLU A 124 -9.02 -10.02 16.23
C GLU A 124 -7.94 -9.13 15.59
N TYR A 125 -8.35 -8.00 14.99
CA TYR A 125 -7.45 -7.05 14.33
C TYR A 125 -6.97 -5.97 15.29
N SER A 126 -5.74 -5.52 15.09
CA SER A 126 -5.23 -4.36 15.82
C SER A 126 -5.97 -3.07 15.43
N ASP A 127 -6.08 -2.14 16.37
CA ASP A 127 -6.67 -0.81 16.12
C ASP A 127 -6.00 -0.06 14.97
N ASN A 128 -4.69 -0.27 14.78
CA ASN A 128 -3.94 0.31 13.67
C ASN A 128 -4.47 -0.22 12.32
N ASN A 129 -4.70 -1.53 12.21
CA ASN A 129 -5.24 -2.14 11.00
C ASN A 129 -6.68 -1.72 10.75
N LEU A 130 -7.51 -1.65 11.79
CA LEU A 130 -8.89 -1.16 11.67
C LEU A 130 -8.94 0.32 11.24
N SER A 131 -8.06 1.16 11.80
CA SER A 131 -7.93 2.56 11.40
C SER A 131 -7.45 2.70 9.95
N ALA A 132 -6.51 1.85 9.53
CA ALA A 132 -6.04 1.82 8.15
C ALA A 132 -7.14 1.34 7.18
N ALA A 133 -7.99 0.40 7.59
CA ALA A 133 -9.18 -0.02 6.83
C ALA A 133 -10.12 1.16 6.56
N ILE A 134 -10.41 1.97 7.58
CA ILE A 134 -11.22 3.18 7.47
C ILE A 134 -10.58 4.18 6.49
N GLY A 135 -9.29 4.46 6.65
CA GLY A 135 -8.56 5.35 5.75
C GLY A 135 -8.59 4.88 4.30
N HIS A 136 -8.43 3.58 4.06
CA HIS A 136 -8.56 2.97 2.74
C HIS A 136 -9.98 3.10 2.17
N ALA A 137 -11.00 2.83 2.99
CA ALA A 137 -12.40 3.01 2.62
C ALA A 137 -12.75 4.45 2.24
N TYR A 138 -12.23 5.46 2.95
CA TYR A 138 -12.40 6.86 2.55
C TYR A 138 -11.73 7.17 1.21
N TRP A 139 -10.55 6.61 0.97
CA TRP A 139 -9.85 6.81 -0.30
C TRP A 139 -10.61 6.21 -1.49
N LEU A 140 -11.20 5.03 -1.33
CA LEU A 140 -12.01 4.38 -2.38
C LEU A 140 -13.35 5.09 -2.66
N ASN A 141 -13.92 5.78 -1.67
CA ASN A 141 -15.23 6.45 -1.79
C ASN A 141 -15.14 7.94 -2.15
N ARG A 142 -13.95 8.47 -2.44
CA ARG A 142 -13.72 9.86 -2.87
C ARG A 142 -13.71 9.97 -4.39
#